data_AF-A0A9E5QAC9-F1
#
_entry.id   AF-A0A9E5QAC9-F1
#
_cell.length_a   1.000
_cell.length_b   1.000
_cell.length_c   1.000
_cell.angle_alpha   90.00
_cell.angle_beta   90.00
_cell.angle_gamma   90.00
#
_symmetry.space_group_name_H-M   'P 1'
#
loop_
_entity.id
_entity.type
_entity.pdbx_description
1 polymer ?
#
loop_
_entity_poly.entity_id
_entity_poly.type
_entity_poly.pdbx_seq_one_letter_code
_entity_poly.pdbx_strand_id
1 'polypeptide(L)'
;YLATDTNLNRAVAIKEYFPEQLASRDDDGNIHPVSEQESKAFVWGRERFLKEGQILARFSNPNIVSVLDFFELHNTSYMVMEY
;
A
#
# COMPACT_ATOMS: atom_id res chain seq x y z
N TYR A 1 2.00 -5.80 7.19
CA TYR A 1 2.60 -7.14 7.20
C TYR A 1 4.10 -7.04 7.48
N LEU A 2 4.69 -7.98 8.23
CA LEU A 2 6.15 -8.17 8.28
C LEU A 2 6.53 -9.15 7.17
N ALA A 3 7.55 -8.82 6.38
CA ALA A 3 8.03 -9.63 5.27
C ALA A 3 9.56 -9.62 5.18
N THR A 4 10.11 -10.43 4.29
CA THR A 4 11.54 -10.47 3.97
C THR A 4 11.74 -10.06 2.52
N ASP A 5 12.56 -9.04 2.29
CA ASP A 5 13.12 -8.74 0.98
C ASP A 5 14.16 -9.81 0.66
N THR A 6 13.86 -10.72 -0.27
CA THR A 6 14.70 -11.88 -0.59
C THR A 6 15.93 -11.52 -1.43
N ASN A 7 15.94 -10.37 -2.09
CA ASN A 7 17.09 -9.91 -2.86
C ASN A 7 18.17 -9.34 -1.95
N LEU A 8 17.76 -8.62 -0.90
CA LEU A 8 18.65 -7.97 0.06
C LEU A 8 18.76 -8.72 1.40
N ASN A 9 17.98 -9.79 1.58
CA ASN A 9 17.90 -10.61 2.79
C ASN A 9 17.70 -9.78 4.07
N ARG A 10 16.70 -8.88 4.06
CA ARG A 10 16.36 -8.02 5.20
C ARG A 10 14.86 -8.03 5.51
N ALA A 11 14.51 -7.76 6.76
CA ALA A 11 13.14 -7.54 7.17
C ALA A 11 12.60 -6.22 6.59
N VAL A 12 11.35 -6.23 6.15
CA VAL A 12 10.63 -5.04 5.67
C VAL A 12 9.19 -5.08 6.17
N ALA A 13 8.59 -3.91 6.32
CA ALA A 13 7.16 -3.79 6.59
C ALA A 13 6.41 -3.50 5.28
N ILE A 14 5.36 -4.26 4.99
CA ILE A 14 4.48 -4.02 3.83
C ILE A 14 3.16 -3.42 4.33
N LYS A 15 2.82 -2.23 3.83
CA LYS A 15 1.52 -1.58 4.03
C LYS A 15 0.67 -1.77 2.78
N GLU A 16 -0.56 -2.26 2.93
CA GLU A 16 -1.53 -2.43 1.84
C GLU A 16 -2.60 -1.35 1.92
N TYR A 17 -3.00 -0.79 0.77
CA TYR A 17 -4.18 0.04 0.72
C TYR A 17 -5.45 -0.82 0.78
N PHE A 18 -6.08 -0.88 1.96
CA PHE A 18 -7.32 -1.61 2.16
C PHE A 18 -8.28 -0.81 3.06
N PRO A 19 -9.05 0.13 2.48
CA PRO A 19 -10.03 0.89 3.24
C PRO A 19 -11.24 0.01 3.53
N GLU A 20 -11.32 -0.61 4.71
CA GLU A 20 -12.34 -1.62 5.07
C GLU A 20 -13.80 -1.18 4.81
N GLN A 21 -14.10 0.12 4.92
CA GLN A 21 -15.45 0.65 4.67
C GLN A 21 -15.78 0.80 3.18
N LEU A 22 -14.76 0.90 2.32
CA LEU A 22 -14.90 1.17 0.90
C LEU A 22 -14.55 -0.05 0.04
N ALA A 23 -13.87 -1.05 0.61
CA ALA A 23 -13.31 -2.16 -0.14
C ALA A 23 -13.68 -3.54 0.44
N SER A 24 -13.80 -4.51 -0.45
CA SER A 24 -13.94 -5.93 -0.13
C SER A 24 -12.86 -6.73 -0.85
N ARG A 25 -12.59 -7.94 -0.36
CA ARG A 25 -11.63 -8.87 -0.96
C ARG A 25 -12.39 -10.09 -1.50
N ASP A 26 -12.12 -10.46 -2.75
CA ASP A 26 -12.66 -11.69 -3.33
C ASP A 26 -11.82 -12.93 -2.98
N ASP A 27 -12.29 -14.12 -3.39
CA ASP A 27 -11.65 -15.40 -3.10
C ASP A 27 -10.26 -15.54 -3.76
N ASP A 28 -10.02 -14.81 -4.87
CA ASP A 28 -8.73 -14.73 -5.55
C ASP A 28 -7.78 -13.71 -4.88
N GLY A 29 -8.25 -13.02 -3.85
CA GLY A 29 -7.48 -12.05 -3.07
C GLY A 29 -7.47 -10.64 -3.64
N ASN A 30 -8.18 -10.37 -4.75
CA ASN A 30 -8.29 -9.05 -5.35
C ASN A 30 -9.17 -8.13 -4.51
N ILE A 31 -8.81 -6.86 -4.48
CA ILE A 31 -9.49 -5.82 -3.73
C ILE A 31 -10.35 -4.97 -4.68
N HIS A 32 -11.62 -4.83 -4.34
CA HIS A 32 -12.59 -4.09 -5.14
C HIS A 32 -13.45 -3.17 -4.27
N PRO A 33 -13.95 -2.05 -4.81
CA PRO A 33 -14.94 -1.24 -4.12
C PRO A 33 -16.16 -2.06 -3.72
N VAL A 34 -16.73 -1.79 -2.53
CA VAL A 34 -17.94 -2.50 -2.05
C VAL A 34 -19.20 -2.18 -2.88
N SER A 35 -19.18 -1.09 -3.64
CA SER A 35 -20.24 -0.71 -4.57
C SER A 35 -19.73 0.25 -5.65
N GLU A 36 -20.52 0.44 -6.72
CA GLU A 36 -20.22 1.44 -7.75
C GLU A 36 -20.17 2.87 -7.19
N GLN A 37 -21.02 3.17 -6.19
CA GLN A 37 -21.06 4.47 -5.52
C GLN A 37 -19.73 4.78 -4.81
N GLU A 38 -19.11 3.78 -4.18
CA GLU A 38 -17.83 3.94 -3.47
C GLU A 38 -16.61 3.85 -4.38
N SER A 39 -16.77 3.46 -5.65
CA SER A 39 -15.67 3.28 -6.59
C SER A 39 -14.79 4.53 -6.74
N LYS A 40 -15.41 5.72 -6.83
CA LYS A 40 -14.65 6.98 -6.93
C LYS A 40 -13.84 7.27 -5.66
N ALA A 41 -14.41 7.02 -4.49
CA ALA A 41 -13.73 7.26 -3.21
C ALA A 41 -12.56 6.28 -3.02
N PHE A 42 -12.75 5.01 -3.38
CA PHE A 42 -11.72 3.99 -3.38
C PHE A 42 -10.54 4.36 -4.31
N VAL A 43 -10.82 4.72 -5.58
CA VAL A 43 -9.77 5.11 -6.53
C VAL A 43 -9.03 6.34 -6.06
N TRP A 44 -9.76 7.36 -5.60
CA TRP A 44 -9.15 8.58 -5.07
C TRP A 44 -8.26 8.31 -3.85
N GLY A 45 -8.69 7.46 -2.92
CA GLY A 45 -7.90 7.09 -1.75
C GLY A 45 -6.65 6.29 -2.11
N ARG A 46 -6.73 5.41 -3.13
CA ARG A 46 -5.57 4.68 -3.66
C ARG A 46 -4.54 5.63 -4.26
N GLU A 47 -4.96 6.62 -5.04
CA GLU A 47 -4.06 7.66 -5.57
C GLU A 47 -3.40 8.48 -4.45
N ARG A 48 -4.15 8.79 -3.39
CA ARG A 48 -3.61 9.48 -2.21
C ARG A 48 -2.58 8.65 -1.47
N PHE A 49 -2.83 7.36 -1.31
CA PHE A 49 -1.89 6.41 -0.71
C PHE A 49 -0.57 6.38 -1.49
N LEU A 50 -0.62 6.27 -2.81
CA LEU A 50 0.59 6.32 -3.66
C LEU A 50 1.33 7.66 -3.51
N LYS A 51 0.61 8.78 -3.50
CA LYS A 51 1.20 10.11 -3.33
C LYS A 51 1.87 10.28 -1.96
N GLU A 52 1.29 9.73 -0.89
CA GLU A 52 1.90 9.72 0.44
C GLU A 52 3.21 8.92 0.43
N GLY A 53 3.22 7.72 -0.16
CA GLY A 53 4.42 6.90 -0.31
C GLY A 53 5.55 7.63 -1.07
N GLN A 54 5.22 8.29 -2.18
CA GLN A 54 6.17 9.10 -2.96
C GLN A 54 6.72 10.30 -2.20
N ILE A 55 5.93 10.90 -1.30
CA ILE A 55 6.38 11.99 -0.45
C ILE A 55 7.34 11.44 0.62
N LEU A 56 6.96 10.36 1.30
CA LEU A 56 7.78 9.72 2.33
C LEU A 56 9.12 9.21 1.79
N ALA A 57 9.14 8.64 0.59
CA ALA A 57 10.35 8.17 -0.08
C ALA A 57 11.42 9.26 -0.31
N ARG A 58 11.05 10.55 -0.24
CA ARG A 58 11.99 11.68 -0.39
C ARG A 58 12.70 12.03 0.90
N PHE A 59 12.25 11.52 2.04
CA PHE A 59 12.83 11.82 3.34
C PHE A 59 13.78 10.71 3.77
N SER A 60 14.94 11.11 4.28
CA SER A 60 15.89 10.24 4.96
C SER A 60 16.12 10.81 6.36
N ASN A 61 15.24 10.45 7.30
CA ASN A 61 15.27 10.95 8.67
C ASN A 61 14.89 9.82 9.64
N PRO A 62 15.62 9.62 10.76
CA PRO A 62 15.35 8.53 11.70
C PRO A 62 13.98 8.61 12.40
N ASN A 63 13.28 9.75 12.35
CA ASN A 63 11.95 9.92 12.92
C ASN A 63 10.83 9.83 11.86
N ILE A 64 11.16 9.55 10.59
CA ILE A 64 10.21 9.40 9.49
C ILE A 64 10.39 8.01 8.91
N VAL A 65 9.30 7.28 8.73
CA VAL A 65 9.36 5.95 8.10
C VAL A 65 9.94 6.05 6.69
N SER A 66 10.96 5.23 6.42
CA SER A 66 11.59 5.15 5.10
C SER A 66 10.81 4.19 4.20
N VAL A 67 10.24 4.73 3.12
CA VAL A 67 9.64 3.96 2.05
C VAL A 67 10.74 3.51 1.10
N LEU A 68 10.86 2.20 0.90
CA LEU A 68 11.89 1.54 0.11
C LEU A 68 11.41 1.28 -1.32
N ASP A 69 10.14 0.91 -1.47
CA ASP A 69 9.55 0.57 -2.76
C ASP A 69 8.01 0.69 -2.71
N PHE A 70 7.37 0.66 -3.88
CA PHE A 70 5.92 0.58 -4.03
C PHE A 70 5.55 -0.26 -5.24
N PHE A 71 4.45 -1.01 -5.14
CA PHE A 71 3.96 -1.82 -6.25
C PHE A 71 2.45 -1.97 -6.22
N GLU A 72 1.88 -2.38 -7.35
CA GLU A 72 0.45 -2.67 -7.50
C GLU A 72 0.24 -4.16 -7.76
N LEU A 73 -0.66 -4.76 -6.99
CA LEU A 73 -1.06 -6.17 -7.11
C LEU A 73 -2.49 -6.30 -6.57
N HIS A 74 -3.23 -7.35 -6.95
CA HIS A 74 -4.57 -7.61 -6.41
C HIS A 74 -5.52 -6.39 -6.49
N ASN A 75 -5.41 -5.59 -7.56
CA ASN A 75 -6.16 -4.35 -7.78
C ASN A 75 -5.98 -3.24 -6.71
N THR A 76 -4.95 -3.33 -5.87
CA THR A 76 -4.59 -2.30 -4.90
C THR A 76 -3.11 -1.93 -4.98
N SER A 77 -2.69 -1.01 -4.11
CA SER A 77 -1.31 -0.54 -3.98
C SER A 77 -0.70 -0.99 -2.66
N TYR A 78 0.61 -1.27 -2.69
CA TYR A 78 1.42 -1.67 -1.56
C TYR A 78 2.64 -0.74 -1.42
N MET A 79 3.02 -0.43 -0.18
CA MET A 79 4.30 0.21 0.14
C MET A 79 5.18 -0.76 0.89
N VAL A 80 6.45 -0.84 0.46
CA VAL A 80 7.52 -1.53 1.18
C VAL A 80 8.27 -0.49 2.00
N MET A 81 8.41 -0.73 3.29
CA MET A 81 8.99 0.19 4.26
C MET A 81 10.09 -0.52 5.04
N GLU A 82 11.03 0.25 5.56
CA GLU A 82 12.00 -0.26 6.54
C GLU A 82 11.27 -0.78 7.79
N TYR A 83 11.78 -1.86 8.37
CA TYR A 83 11.22 -2.54 9.55
C TYR A 83 12.02 -2.21 10.81
#